data_AF-A0AAJ7N754-F1
#
_entry.id   AF-A0AAJ7N754-F1
#
_cell.length_a   1.000
_cell.length_b   1.000
_cell.length_c   1.000
_cell.angle_alpha   90.00
_cell.angle_beta   90.00
_cell.angle_gamma   90.00
#
_symmetry.space_group_name_H-M   'P 1'
#
loop_
_entity.id
_entity.type
_entity.pdbx_description
1 polymer ?
#
loop_
_entity_poly.entity_id
_entity_poly.type
_entity_poly.pdbx_seq_one_letter_code
_entity_poly.pdbx_strand_id
1 'polypeptide(L)'
;MPAQLKEYINEVKDPRELETIWVSCEGENPADQENIGPIKYIPRRGFPGYFYPYENSEGYLSPLVAIHFVRPRTGILINVECKAWARNIKHNRNDKLGVVHFELMID
;
A
#
# COMPACT_ATOMS: atom_id res chain seq x y z
N MET A 1 -1.67 -6.36 -9.49
CA MET A 1 -0.97 -5.09 -9.36
C MET A 1 -1.65 -4.07 -10.28
N PRO A 2 -2.12 -2.93 -9.77
CA PRO A 2 -2.80 -1.89 -10.56
C PRO A 2 -1.89 -1.32 -11.66
N ALA A 3 -2.49 -0.80 -12.74
CA ALA A 3 -1.75 -0.21 -13.87
C ALA A 3 -0.86 0.96 -13.42
N GLN A 4 -1.41 1.88 -12.63
CA GLN A 4 -0.68 3.04 -12.08
C GLN A 4 0.55 2.65 -11.25
N LEU A 5 0.49 1.51 -10.54
CA LEU A 5 1.64 1.02 -9.78
C LEU A 5 2.71 0.45 -10.73
N LYS A 6 2.33 -0.25 -11.79
CA LYS A 6 3.29 -0.73 -12.80
C LYS A 6 3.99 0.44 -13.50
N GLU A 7 3.25 1.47 -13.86
CA GLU A 7 3.79 2.69 -14.47
C GLU A 7 4.80 3.36 -13.53
N TYR A 8 4.43 3.57 -12.26
CA TYR A 8 5.35 4.10 -11.26
C TYR A 8 6.63 3.27 -11.13
N ILE A 9 6.53 1.94 -11.09
CA ILE A 9 7.70 1.05 -10.98
C ILE A 9 8.61 1.17 -12.21
N ASN A 10 8.04 1.31 -13.41
CA ASN A 10 8.81 1.49 -14.64
C ASN A 10 9.57 2.83 -14.68
N GLU A 11 9.13 3.83 -13.92
CA GLU A 11 9.81 5.13 -13.80
C GLU A 11 10.96 5.12 -12.78
N VAL A 12 11.03 4.10 -11.90
CA VAL A 12 12.10 3.96 -10.90
C VAL A 12 13.42 3.64 -11.61
N LYS A 13 14.40 4.54 -11.46
CA LYS A 13 15.69 4.46 -12.17
C LYS A 13 16.76 3.68 -11.40
N ASP A 14 16.72 3.70 -10.07
CA ASP A 14 17.71 2.98 -9.25
C ASP A 14 17.32 1.50 -9.15
N PRO A 15 18.13 0.57 -9.68
CA PRO A 15 17.84 -0.86 -9.60
C PRO A 15 17.66 -1.37 -8.16
N ARG A 16 18.32 -0.73 -7.18
CA ARG A 16 18.22 -1.11 -5.76
C ARG A 16 16.85 -0.80 -5.17
N GLU A 17 16.14 0.20 -5.73
CA GLU A 17 14.79 0.52 -5.31
C GLU A 17 13.74 -0.44 -5.89
N LEU A 18 14.08 -1.19 -6.95
CA LEU A 18 13.21 -2.21 -7.51
C LEU A 18 13.04 -3.42 -6.59
N GLU A 19 14.01 -3.64 -5.69
CA GLU A 19 13.92 -4.60 -4.58
C GLU A 19 13.02 -4.02 -3.48
N THR A 20 11.73 -3.87 -3.79
CA THR A 20 10.73 -3.31 -2.89
C THR A 20 9.49 -4.19 -2.91
N ILE A 21 8.93 -4.46 -1.73
CA ILE A 21 7.57 -4.97 -1.60
C ILE A 21 6.64 -3.77 -1.78
N TRP A 22 6.05 -3.65 -2.95
CA TRP A 22 5.26 -2.48 -3.34
C TRP A 22 3.91 -2.45 -2.62
N VAL A 23 3.42 -1.26 -2.28
CA VAL A 23 2.10 -1.09 -1.67
C VAL A 23 1.23 -0.21 -2.55
N SER A 24 -0.03 -0.60 -2.74
CA SER A 24 -1.07 0.24 -3.36
C SER A 24 -2.36 0.17 -2.56
N CYS A 25 -2.98 1.32 -2.35
CA CYS A 25 -4.30 1.49 -1.76
C CYS A 25 -5.27 2.07 -2.78
N GLU A 26 -6.50 1.57 -2.76
CA GLU A 26 -7.58 2.01 -3.64
C GLU A 26 -8.92 1.91 -2.91
N GLY A 27 -9.92 2.64 -3.40
CA GLY A 27 -11.30 2.44 -2.97
C GLY A 27 -11.79 1.07 -3.40
N GLU A 28 -12.53 0.39 -2.54
CA GLU A 28 -12.97 -0.98 -2.77
C GLU A 28 -13.97 -1.10 -3.93
N ASN A 29 -14.95 -0.19 -3.99
CA ASN A 29 -15.97 -0.14 -5.03
C ASN A 29 -15.83 1.15 -5.86
N PRO A 30 -16.50 1.27 -7.03
CA PRO A 30 -16.43 2.48 -7.86
C PRO A 30 -16.77 3.77 -7.10
N ALA A 31 -17.78 3.73 -6.23
CA ALA A 31 -18.12 4.86 -5.37
C ALA A 31 -16.98 5.22 -4.38
N ASP A 32 -16.32 4.23 -3.78
CA ASP A 32 -15.18 4.47 -2.89
C ASP A 32 -14.01 5.08 -3.66
N GLN A 33 -13.75 4.61 -4.89
CA GLN A 33 -12.66 5.12 -5.76
C GLN A 33 -12.85 6.59 -6.13
N GLU A 34 -14.09 7.01 -6.37
CA GLU A 34 -14.41 8.43 -6.65
C GLU A 34 -14.25 9.32 -5.41
N ASN A 35 -14.42 8.75 -4.22
CA ASN A 35 -14.49 9.51 -2.97
C ASN A 35 -13.20 9.50 -2.14
N ILE A 36 -12.30 8.53 -2.34
CA ILE A 36 -11.05 8.36 -1.58
C ILE A 36 -10.03 9.49 -1.81
N GLY A 37 -10.12 10.17 -2.96
CA GLY A 37 -9.24 11.27 -3.32
C GLY A 37 -7.77 10.86 -3.52
N PRO A 38 -6.85 11.84 -3.65
CA PRO A 38 -5.43 11.56 -3.88
C PRO A 38 -4.75 10.95 -2.66
N ILE A 39 -3.92 9.92 -2.89
CA ILE A 39 -3.17 9.21 -1.84
C ILE A 39 -1.67 9.46 -2.00
N LYS A 40 -1.00 9.83 -0.91
CA LYS A 40 0.46 9.93 -0.82
C LYS A 40 1.02 8.83 0.10
N TYR A 41 2.18 8.29 -0.27
CA TYR A 41 2.88 7.26 0.49
C TYR A 41 4.14 7.87 1.12
N ILE A 42 4.33 7.66 2.41
CA ILE A 42 5.43 8.26 3.19
C ILE A 42 6.16 7.15 3.94
N PRO A 43 7.51 7.11 3.90
CA PRO A 43 8.40 7.98 3.12
C PRO A 43 8.43 7.60 1.63
N ARG A 44 8.04 6.37 1.29
CA ARG A 44 8.04 5.81 -0.07
C ARG A 44 6.92 4.81 -0.25
N ARG A 45 6.61 4.45 -1.49
CA ARG A 45 5.53 3.51 -1.84
C ARG A 45 5.95 2.05 -1.64
N GLY A 46 6.06 1.59 -0.40
CA GLY A 46 6.30 0.18 -0.08
C GLY A 46 7.40 -0.06 0.95
N PHE A 47 7.80 -1.32 1.08
CA PHE A 47 8.79 -1.79 2.05
C PHE A 47 10.08 -2.18 1.33
N PRO A 48 11.23 -1.55 1.64
CA PRO A 48 12.49 -1.91 1.01
C PRO A 48 12.92 -3.34 1.32
N GLY A 49 13.48 -4.02 0.33
CA GLY A 49 13.89 -5.43 0.41
C GLY A 49 15.03 -5.68 1.39
N TYR A 50 15.89 -4.69 1.65
CA TYR A 50 17.00 -4.79 2.59
C TYR A 50 16.59 -4.97 4.07
N PHE A 51 15.29 -4.85 4.40
CA PHE A 51 14.75 -5.24 5.71
C PHE A 51 14.53 -6.75 5.84
N TYR A 52 14.72 -7.52 4.76
CA TYR A 52 14.46 -8.95 4.70
C TYR A 52 15.71 -9.73 4.25
N PRO A 53 15.89 -10.99 4.68
CA PRO A 53 14.99 -11.77 5.53
C PRO A 53 15.01 -11.33 7.01
N TYR A 54 13.95 -11.66 7.73
CA TYR A 54 13.91 -11.48 9.17
C TYR A 54 14.63 -12.65 9.85
N GLU A 55 15.71 -12.35 10.58
CA GLU A 55 16.61 -13.36 11.19
C GLU A 55 16.49 -13.43 12.74
N ASN A 56 15.40 -12.92 13.32
CA ASN A 56 15.24 -12.79 14.79
C ASN A 56 16.36 -11.98 15.48
N SER A 57 16.90 -10.98 14.79
CA SER A 57 17.89 -10.08 15.37
C SER A 57 17.28 -9.18 16.45
N GLU A 58 17.98 -9.04 17.57
CA GLU A 58 17.58 -8.13 18.64
C GLU A 58 17.55 -6.69 18.12
N GLY A 59 16.48 -5.96 18.44
CA GLY A 59 16.29 -4.59 17.97
C GLY A 59 15.85 -4.44 16.52
N TYR A 60 15.48 -5.52 15.82
CA TYR A 60 14.90 -5.43 14.48
C TYR A 60 13.61 -4.58 14.49
N LEU A 61 13.56 -3.60 13.58
CA LEU A 61 12.39 -2.75 13.36
C LEU A 61 11.81 -3.05 11.98
N SER A 62 10.60 -3.63 11.97
CA SER A 62 9.84 -3.82 10.73
C SER A 62 9.62 -2.47 10.02
N PRO A 63 9.81 -2.40 8.69
CA PRO A 63 9.56 -1.18 7.95
C PRO A 63 8.08 -0.81 8.00
N LEU A 64 7.79 0.48 8.09
CA LEU A 64 6.44 1.03 8.08
C LEU A 64 6.26 1.96 6.87
N VAL A 65 5.02 2.02 6.38
CA VAL A 65 4.58 3.01 5.39
C VAL A 65 3.35 3.72 5.93
N ALA A 66 3.36 5.04 5.89
CA ALA A 66 2.21 5.86 6.20
C ALA A 66 1.49 6.22 4.89
N ILE A 67 0.16 6.09 4.91
CA ILE A 67 -0.71 6.40 3.79
C ILE A 67 -1.47 7.68 4.15
N HIS A 68 -1.21 8.74 3.41
CA HIS A 68 -1.84 10.04 3.62
C HIS A 68 -2.92 10.25 2.55
N PHE A 69 -4.18 10.17 2.99
CA PHE A 69 -5.36 10.57 2.21
C PHE A 69 -5.45 12.10 2.20
N VAL A 70 -5.04 12.73 1.10
CA VAL A 70 -4.78 14.17 1.07
C VAL A 70 -6.07 14.99 1.16
N ARG A 71 -7.12 14.56 0.44
CA ARG A 71 -8.44 15.18 0.40
C ARG A 71 -9.50 14.12 0.07
N PRO A 72 -9.79 13.16 0.96
CA PRO A 72 -10.95 12.29 0.80
C PRO A 72 -12.23 13.11 1.00
N ARG A 73 -13.35 12.61 0.48
CA ARG A 73 -14.65 13.25 0.68
C ARG A 73 -15.12 13.06 2.13
N THR A 74 -15.56 14.16 2.75
CA THR A 74 -16.07 14.17 4.13
C THR A 74 -17.55 13.81 4.20
N GLY A 75 -18.02 13.40 5.38
CA GLY A 75 -19.43 13.09 5.65
C GLY A 75 -19.94 11.80 5.01
N ILE A 76 -19.05 10.95 4.51
CA ILE A 76 -19.39 9.63 3.94
C ILE A 76 -18.39 8.55 4.39
N LEU A 77 -18.86 7.31 4.42
CA LEU A 77 -18.02 6.14 4.69
C LEU A 77 -17.35 5.68 3.39
N ILE A 78 -16.02 5.52 3.41
CA ILE A 78 -15.21 5.09 2.28
C ILE A 78 -14.52 3.77 2.64
N ASN A 79 -14.77 2.72 1.87
CA ASN A 79 -14.09 1.43 2.02
C ASN A 79 -12.76 1.45 1.28
N VAL A 80 -11.67 1.26 2.02
CA VAL A 80 -10.31 1.29 1.48
C VAL A 80 -9.69 -0.10 1.56
N GLU A 81 -9.09 -0.54 0.46
CA GLU A 81 -8.28 -1.74 0.40
C GLU A 81 -6.84 -1.40 0.01
N CYS A 82 -5.88 -1.82 0.84
CA CYS A 82 -4.46 -1.74 0.53
C CYS A 82 -3.87 -3.14 0.31
N LYS A 83 -3.04 -3.29 -0.73
CA LYS A 83 -2.38 -4.54 -1.10
C LYS A 83 -0.87 -4.37 -1.14
N ALA A 84 -0.16 -5.38 -0.65
CA ALA A 84 1.28 -5.54 -0.85
C ALA A 84 1.56 -6.41 -2.07
N TRP A 85 2.56 -6.07 -2.88
CA TRP A 85 2.89 -6.75 -4.13
C TRP A 85 4.36 -7.17 -4.14
N ALA A 86 4.58 -8.48 -4.17
CA ALA A 86 5.86 -9.12 -4.46
C ALA A 86 5.56 -10.50 -5.07
N ARG A 87 6.55 -11.14 -5.70
CA ARG A 87 6.34 -12.45 -6.38
C ARG A 87 5.82 -13.55 -5.44
N ASN A 88 6.13 -13.46 -4.16
CA ASN A 88 5.80 -14.44 -3.12
C ASN A 88 4.56 -14.04 -2.27
N ILE A 89 3.92 -12.91 -2.53
CA ILE A 89 2.74 -12.48 -1.75
C ILE A 89 1.47 -12.94 -2.46
N LYS A 90 0.69 -13.77 -1.76
CA LYS A 90 -0.66 -14.16 -2.16
C LYS A 90 -1.68 -13.18 -1.54
N HIS A 91 -2.78 -12.95 -2.25
CA HIS A 91 -3.89 -12.15 -1.76
C HIS A 91 -5.08 -13.03 -1.38
N ASN A 92 -5.51 -12.96 -0.13
CA ASN A 92 -6.77 -13.56 0.32
C ASN A 92 -7.46 -12.61 1.29
N ARG A 93 -8.66 -12.14 0.92
CA ARG A 93 -9.45 -11.23 1.76
C ARG A 93 -9.95 -11.89 3.05
N ASN A 94 -10.34 -13.16 2.99
CA ASN A 94 -10.88 -13.88 4.15
C ASN A 94 -9.80 -14.05 5.22
N ASP A 95 -8.60 -14.42 4.80
CA ASP A 95 -7.46 -14.65 5.69
C ASP A 95 -6.62 -13.37 5.93
N LYS A 96 -7.02 -12.24 5.33
CA LYS A 96 -6.27 -10.96 5.33
C LYS A 96 -4.80 -11.12 4.91
N LEU A 97 -4.54 -12.01 3.97
CA LEU A 97 -3.20 -12.27 3.44
C LEU A 97 -2.87 -11.25 2.35
N GLY A 98 -1.78 -10.51 2.53
CA GLY A 98 -1.29 -9.51 1.57
C GLY A 98 -2.24 -8.32 1.33
N VAL A 99 -3.33 -8.24 2.11
CA VAL A 99 -4.43 -7.29 1.99
C VAL A 99 -4.73 -6.74 3.38
N VAL A 100 -5.01 -5.44 3.46
CA VAL A 100 -5.72 -4.84 4.58
C VAL A 100 -6.91 -4.06 4.04
N HIS A 101 -8.06 -4.25 4.69
CA HIS A 101 -9.28 -3.50 4.43
C HIS A 101 -9.64 -2.72 5.70
N PHE A 102 -10.07 -1.48 5.52
CA PHE A 102 -10.57 -0.62 6.59
C PHE A 102 -11.54 0.43 6.04
N GLU A 103 -12.36 0.98 6.94
CA GLU A 103 -13.32 2.03 6.64
C GLU A 103 -12.77 3.39 7.07
N LEU A 104 -12.93 4.40 6.23
CA LEU A 104 -12.51 5.77 6.47
C LEU A 104 -13.73 6.70 6.40
N MET A 105 -13.97 7.47 7.46
CA MET A 105 -14.95 8.56 7.49
C MET A 105 -14.32 9.75 8.20
N ILE A 106 -14.47 10.93 7.61
CA ILE A 106 -14.03 12.21 8.19
C ILE A 106 -15.27 13.08 8.33
N ASP A 107 -15.53 13.55 9.54
CA ASP A 107 -16.64 14.46 9.87
C ASP A 107 -16.44 15.87 9.30
#